data_AF-A0A1V5UQS1-F1
#
_entry.id   AF-A0A1V5UQS1-F1
#
_cell.length_a   1.000
_cell.length_b   1.000
_cell.length_c   1.000
_cell.angle_alpha   90.00
_cell.angle_beta   90.00
_cell.angle_gamma   90.00
#
_symmetry.space_group_name_H-M   'P 1'
#
loop_
_entity.id
_entity.type
_entity.pdbx_description
1 polymer ?
#
loop_
_entity_poly.entity_id
_entity_poly.type
_entity_poly.pdbx_seq_one_letter_code
_entity_poly.pdbx_strand_id
1 'polypeptide(L)'
;MKLTSEIVKALQGCIEDGFDSVSEFAKFANVSTNTVTKYLRGESASIREDTWKRIQPLLKLYHPKGKKSEPHHKPLELSSDEKILLDAFNDLPEDVQRQKLMEIIDIAKRYNRKKFALKTLG
;
A
#
# COMPACT_ATOMS: atom_id res chain seq x y z
N MET A 1 -11.35 9.47 24.53
CA MET A 1 -9.88 9.30 24.63
C MET A 1 -9.19 10.67 24.61
N LYS A 2 -8.16 10.92 25.43
CA LYS A 2 -7.40 12.18 25.41
C LYS A 2 -6.49 12.22 24.17
N LEU A 3 -6.46 13.34 23.45
CA LEU A 3 -5.49 13.51 22.35
C LEU A 3 -4.15 13.90 22.98
N THR A 4 -3.15 13.04 22.85
CA THR A 4 -1.78 13.29 23.33
C THR A 4 -0.84 13.56 22.17
N SER A 5 0.31 14.18 22.43
CA SER A 5 1.30 14.48 21.40
C SER A 5 1.86 13.21 20.74
N GLU A 6 1.93 12.09 21.47
CA GLU A 6 2.33 10.79 20.94
C GLU A 6 1.30 10.26 19.94
N ILE A 7 0.00 10.42 20.23
CA ILE A 7 -1.08 10.01 19.32
C ILE A 7 -1.04 10.86 18.04
N VAL A 8 -0.82 12.18 18.17
CA VAL A 8 -0.71 13.06 17.00
C VAL A 8 0.50 12.67 16.14
N LYS A 9 1.67 12.42 16.74
CA LYS A 9 2.86 11.97 16.02
C LYS A 9 2.66 10.62 15.34
N ALA A 10 2.03 9.67 16.03
CA ALA A 10 1.71 8.36 15.46
C ALA A 10 0.73 8.48 14.28
N LEU A 11 -0.28 9.33 14.41
CA LEU A 11 -1.23 9.62 13.34
C LEU A 11 -0.56 10.30 12.15
N GLN A 12 0.31 11.27 12.40
CA GLN A 12 1.04 11.97 11.35
C GLN A 12 1.99 11.03 10.61
N GLY A 13 2.80 10.24 11.33
CA GLY A 13 3.68 9.25 10.70
C GLY A 13 2.91 8.18 9.92
N CYS A 14 1.78 7.70 10.47
CA CYS A 14 0.92 6.75 9.76
C CYS A 14 0.39 7.32 8.43
N ILE A 15 0.06 8.62 8.38
CA ILE A 15 -0.39 9.28 7.16
C ILE A 15 0.79 9.49 6.21
N GLU A 16 1.88 10.11 6.67
CA GLU A 16 3.05 10.44 5.84
C GLU A 16 3.71 9.21 5.22
N ASP A 17 3.75 8.10 5.96
CA ASP A 17 4.42 6.88 5.53
C ASP A 17 3.46 5.88 4.81
N GLY A 18 2.15 6.03 4.99
CA GLY A 18 1.16 5.02 4.57
C GLY A 18 0.07 5.48 3.59
N PHE A 19 -0.10 6.80 3.40
CA PHE A 19 -1.19 7.38 2.60
C PHE A 19 -0.70 8.61 1.81
N ASP A 20 -1.27 8.86 0.64
CA ASP A 20 -0.91 10.02 -0.20
C ASP A 20 -1.40 11.34 0.40
N SER A 21 -2.45 11.30 1.23
CA SER A 21 -3.01 12.49 1.87
C SER A 21 -3.85 12.18 3.12
N VAL A 22 -4.05 13.22 3.93
CA VAL A 22 -5.02 13.20 5.05
C VAL A 22 -6.43 12.81 4.58
N SER A 23 -6.81 13.18 3.35
CA SER A 23 -8.12 12.85 2.78
C SER A 23 -8.26 11.37 2.47
N GLU A 24 -7.21 10.74 1.95
CA GLU A 24 -7.19 9.30 1.68
C GLU A 24 -7.25 8.49 2.98
N PHE A 25 -6.43 8.85 3.96
CA PHE A 25 -6.49 8.25 5.29
C PHE A 25 -7.89 8.38 5.90
N ALA A 26 -8.50 9.56 5.82
CA ALA A 26 -9.83 9.81 6.37
C ALA A 26 -10.91 8.95 5.70
N LYS A 27 -10.86 8.80 4.37
CA LYS A 27 -11.74 7.88 3.62
C LYS A 27 -11.55 6.44 4.08
N PHE A 28 -10.30 5.98 4.19
CA PHE A 28 -9.97 4.62 4.61
C PHE A 28 -10.44 4.32 6.04
N ALA A 29 -10.18 5.24 6.98
CA ALA A 29 -10.62 5.15 8.37
C ALA A 29 -12.13 5.39 8.55
N ASN A 30 -12.84 5.77 7.47
CA ASN A 30 -14.25 6.14 7.46
C ASN A 30 -14.57 7.20 8.54
N VAL A 31 -13.83 8.30 8.49
CA VAL A 31 -13.97 9.51 9.33
C VAL A 31 -13.87 10.75 8.46
N SER A 32 -14.34 11.90 8.92
CA SER A 32 -14.24 13.11 8.10
C SER A 32 -12.80 13.63 8.01
N THR A 33 -12.38 14.11 6.85
CA THR A 33 -11.07 14.73 6.65
C THR A 33 -10.86 15.89 7.63
N ASN A 34 -11.90 16.69 7.87
CA ASN A 34 -11.86 17.79 8.84
C ASN A 34 -11.57 17.29 10.27
N THR A 35 -12.12 16.14 10.66
CA THR A 35 -11.85 15.52 11.97
C THR A 35 -10.38 15.16 12.13
N VAL A 36 -9.78 14.53 11.11
CA VAL A 36 -8.36 14.16 11.12
C VAL A 36 -7.47 15.40 11.13
N THR A 37 -7.77 16.41 10.29
CA THR A 37 -7.05 17.68 10.25
C THR A 37 -7.05 18.40 11.60
N LYS A 38 -8.19 18.42 12.31
CA LYS A 38 -8.28 19.02 13.66
C LYS A 38 -7.38 18.30 14.67
N TYR A 39 -7.24 16.98 14.58
CA TYR A 39 -6.34 16.23 15.45
C TYR A 39 -4.88 16.53 15.13
N LEU A 40 -4.51 16.57 13.86
CA LEU A 40 -3.14 16.89 13.44
C LEU A 40 -2.72 18.30 13.84
N ARG A 41 -3.65 19.27 13.80
CA ARG A 41 -3.41 20.65 14.21
C ARG A 41 -3.48 20.87 15.73
N GLY A 42 -3.84 19.85 16.51
CA GLY A 42 -4.05 19.98 17.95
C GLY A 42 -5.26 20.85 18.34
N GLU A 43 -6.17 21.13 17.39
CA GLU A 43 -7.38 21.93 17.60
C GLU A 43 -8.46 21.19 18.41
N SER A 44 -8.18 19.94 18.81
CA SER A 44 -9.09 19.13 19.61
C SER A 44 -8.37 18.52 20.81
N ALA A 45 -8.91 18.71 22.00
CA ALA A 45 -8.34 18.15 23.23
C ALA A 45 -8.63 16.64 23.40
N SER A 46 -9.60 16.09 22.66
CA SER A 46 -10.02 14.70 22.81
C SER A 46 -10.53 14.07 21.52
N ILE A 47 -10.30 12.77 21.37
CA ILE A 47 -10.87 11.94 20.31
C ILE A 47 -12.10 11.24 20.88
N ARG A 48 -13.21 11.31 20.15
CA ARG A 48 -14.42 10.55 20.48
C ARG A 48 -14.14 9.05 20.40
N GLU A 49 -14.82 8.28 21.23
CA GLU A 49 -14.53 6.85 21.37
C GLU A 49 -14.79 6.05 20.07
N ASP A 50 -15.86 6.39 19.36
CA ASP A 50 -16.21 5.84 18.05
C ASP A 50 -15.14 6.11 16.98
N THR A 51 -14.65 7.35 16.91
CA THR A 51 -13.56 7.75 16.02
C THR A 51 -12.25 7.06 16.40
N TRP A 52 -11.96 6.96 17.71
CA TRP A 52 -10.75 6.31 18.20
C TRP A 52 -10.71 4.82 17.85
N LYS A 53 -11.84 4.11 17.97
CA LYS A 53 -11.95 2.69 17.57
C LYS A 53 -11.66 2.45 16.09
N ARG A 54 -11.88 3.45 15.23
CA ARG A 54 -11.57 3.36 13.79
C ARG A 54 -10.12 3.68 13.48
N ILE A 55 -9.55 4.69 14.15
CA ILE A 55 -8.19 5.17 13.90
C ILE A 55 -7.14 4.28 14.59
N GLN A 56 -7.37 3.86 15.83
CA GLN A 56 -6.39 3.15 16.64
C GLN A 56 -5.85 1.85 16.01
N PRO A 57 -6.67 1.00 15.35
CA PRO A 57 -6.15 -0.18 14.65
C PRO A 57 -5.16 0.17 13.54
N LEU A 58 -5.37 1.28 12.83
CA LEU A 58 -4.51 1.74 11.75
C LEU A 58 -3.14 2.20 12.27
N LEU A 59 -3.14 2.91 13.41
CA LEU A 59 -1.90 3.32 14.08
C LEU A 59 -1.09 2.11 14.56
N LYS A 60 -1.75 1.02 14.96
CA LYS A 60 -1.08 -0.19 15.44
C LYS A 60 -0.44 -0.99 14.31
N LEU A 61 -1.08 -1.04 13.14
CA LEU A 61 -0.50 -1.62 11.91
C LEU A 61 0.78 -0.89 11.52
N TYR A 62 0.88 0.40 11.85
CA TYR A 62 2.01 1.26 11.54
C TYR A 62 2.94 1.50 12.74
N HIS A 63 3.46 0.43 13.35
CA HIS A 63 4.55 0.55 14.34
C HIS A 63 5.93 0.58 13.64
N PRO A 64 6.71 1.67 13.76
CA PRO A 64 7.98 1.85 13.03
C PRO A 64 9.16 1.01 13.55
N LYS A 65 8.93 -0.05 14.34
CA LYS A 65 9.99 -0.89 14.94
C LYS A 65 10.12 -2.30 14.37
N GLY A 66 9.40 -2.65 13.30
CA GLY A 66 9.45 -4.00 12.75
C GLY A 66 9.33 -4.00 11.25
N LYS A 67 10.47 -3.84 10.56
CA LYS A 67 10.64 -3.81 9.10
C LYS A 67 9.94 -2.62 8.46
N LYS A 68 10.67 -1.93 7.58
CA LYS A 68 10.03 -1.10 6.57
C LYS A 68 9.04 -2.03 5.87
N SER A 69 7.74 -1.92 6.14
CA SER A 69 6.76 -2.31 5.14
C SER A 69 7.22 -1.58 3.89
N GLU A 70 7.45 -2.32 2.80
CA GLU A 70 7.69 -1.72 1.50
C GLU A 70 6.74 -0.53 1.37
N PRO A 71 7.23 0.63 0.91
CA PRO A 71 6.36 1.78 0.70
C PRO A 71 5.13 1.25 -0.03
N HIS A 72 3.92 1.58 0.44
CA HIS A 72 2.72 1.32 -0.34
C HIS A 72 2.97 2.00 -1.67
N HIS A 73 3.46 1.21 -2.63
CA HIS A 73 3.76 1.67 -3.96
C HIS A 73 2.46 2.28 -4.43
N LYS A 74 2.52 3.51 -4.97
CA LYS A 74 1.46 4.06 -5.82
C LYS A 74 0.80 2.88 -6.54
N PRO A 75 -0.54 2.74 -6.50
CA PRO A 75 -1.21 1.69 -7.25
C PRO A 75 -0.57 1.67 -8.63
N LEU A 76 0.01 0.52 -9.03
CA LEU A 76 0.67 0.38 -10.31
C LEU A 76 -0.30 0.94 -11.36
N GLU A 77 0.04 2.09 -11.93
CA GLU A 77 -0.78 2.71 -12.97
C GLU A 77 -0.57 1.88 -14.22
N LEU A 78 -1.39 0.82 -14.33
CA LEU A 78 -1.47 0.04 -15.53
C LEU A 78 -2.00 0.92 -16.65
N SER A 79 -1.30 0.93 -17.77
CA SER A 79 -1.81 1.42 -19.04
C SER A 79 -3.09 0.68 -19.43
N SER A 80 -3.85 1.23 -20.39
CA SER A 80 -5.09 0.61 -20.86
C SER A 80 -4.86 -0.83 -21.35
N ASP A 81 -3.76 -1.07 -22.06
CA ASP A 81 -3.44 -2.39 -22.60
C ASP A 81 -3.10 -3.38 -21.49
N GLU A 82 -2.35 -2.96 -20.47
CA GLU A 82 -2.01 -3.80 -19.31
C GLU A 82 -3.25 -4.17 -18.49
N LYS A 83 -4.24 -3.26 -18.39
CA LYS A 83 -5.53 -3.56 -17.75
C LYS A 83 -6.30 -4.61 -18.54
N ILE A 84 -6.41 -4.44 -19.86
CA ILE A 84 -7.09 -5.39 -20.75
C ILE A 84 -6.46 -6.78 -20.66
N LEU A 85 -5.13 -6.85 -20.64
CA LEU A 85 -4.40 -8.12 -20.50
C LEU A 85 -4.64 -8.77 -19.13
N LEU A 86 -4.67 -7.97 -18.07
CA LEU A 86 -4.95 -8.47 -16.71
C LEU A 86 -6.38 -8.99 -16.60
N ASP A 87 -7.36 -8.28 -17.15
CA ASP A 87 -8.77 -8.70 -17.18
C ASP A 87 -8.92 -10.02 -17.95
N ALA A 88 -8.36 -10.10 -19.16
CA ALA A 88 -8.40 -11.33 -19.96
C ALA A 88 -7.68 -12.51 -19.29
N PHE A 89 -6.62 -12.25 -18.53
CA PHE A 89 -5.92 -13.28 -17.76
C PHE A 89 -6.76 -13.78 -16.57
N ASN A 90 -7.44 -12.86 -15.88
CA ASN A 90 -8.30 -13.18 -14.73
C ASN A 90 -9.53 -14.02 -15.12
N ASP A 91 -10.00 -13.90 -16.36
CA ASP A 91 -11.10 -14.71 -16.91
C ASP A 91 -10.71 -16.18 -17.17
N LEU A 92 -9.42 -16.53 -17.11
CA LEU A 92 -8.95 -17.89 -17.34
C LEU A 92 -9.12 -18.77 -16.08
N PRO A 93 -9.31 -20.10 -16.24
CA PRO A 93 -9.24 -21.05 -15.13
C PRO A 93 -7.88 -21.01 -14.40
N GLU A 94 -7.88 -21.24 -13.09
CA GLU A 94 -6.70 -21.06 -12.22
C GLU A 94 -5.51 -21.96 -12.61
N ASP A 95 -5.79 -23.17 -13.11
CA ASP A 95 -4.80 -24.09 -13.65
C ASP A 95 -4.16 -23.56 -14.94
N VAL A 96 -4.94 -22.95 -15.83
CA VAL A 96 -4.47 -22.31 -17.06
C VAL A 96 -3.64 -21.06 -16.74
N GLN A 97 -4.09 -20.24 -15.78
CA GLN A 97 -3.32 -19.09 -15.29
C GLN A 97 -1.94 -19.54 -14.79
N ARG A 98 -1.90 -20.56 -13.93
CA ARG A 98 -0.64 -21.13 -13.41
C ARG A 98 0.27 -21.64 -14.51
N GLN A 99 -0.27 -22.37 -15.49
CA GLN A 99 0.51 -22.85 -16.63
C GLN A 99 1.15 -21.67 -17.39
N LYS A 100 0.39 -20.62 -17.69
CA LYS A 100 0.89 -19.46 -18.45
C LYS A 100 1.97 -18.69 -17.70
N LEU A 101 1.82 -18.51 -16.39
CA LEU A 101 2.87 -17.88 -15.56
C LEU A 101 4.17 -18.69 -15.59
N MET A 102 4.08 -20.03 -15.54
CA MET A 102 5.26 -20.89 -15.62
C MET A 102 5.95 -20.82 -16.98
N GLU A 103 5.17 -20.77 -18.08
CA GLU A 103 5.71 -20.56 -19.43
C GLU A 103 6.48 -19.23 -19.53
N ILE A 104 5.93 -18.13 -19.00
CA ILE A 104 6.59 -16.82 -18.97
C ILE A 104 7.91 -16.88 -18.17
N ILE A 105 7.88 -17.52 -16.99
CA ILE A 105 9.07 -17.70 -16.15
C ILE A 105 10.15 -18.48 -16.89
N ASP A 106 9.78 -19.54 -17.60
CA ASP A 106 10.73 -20.38 -18.33
C ASP A 106 11.35 -19.64 -19.52
N ILE A 107 10.55 -18.86 -20.26
CA ILE A 107 11.05 -17.98 -21.32
C ILE A 107 12.05 -16.99 -20.72
N ALA A 108 11.68 -16.29 -19.65
CA ALA A 108 12.55 -15.32 -18.99
C ALA A 108 13.86 -15.94 -18.52
N LYS A 109 13.83 -17.13 -17.91
CA LYS A 109 15.03 -17.88 -17.51
C LYS A 109 15.93 -18.21 -18.70
N ARG A 110 15.37 -18.68 -19.82
CA ARG A 110 16.14 -19.00 -21.03
C ARG A 110 16.84 -17.76 -21.59
N TYR A 111 16.13 -16.64 -21.68
CA TYR A 111 16.70 -15.38 -22.19
C TYR A 111 17.75 -14.80 -21.24
N ASN A 112 17.49 -14.81 -19.93
CA ASN A 112 18.46 -14.33 -18.95
C ASN A 112 19.74 -15.17 -18.98
N ARG A 113 19.63 -16.50 -19.02
CA ARG A 113 20.81 -17.39 -19.17
C ARG A 113 21.62 -17.09 -20.43
N LYS A 114 20.97 -16.90 -21.58
CA LYS A 114 21.64 -16.50 -22.84
C LYS A 114 22.31 -15.13 -22.72
N LYS A 115 21.63 -14.15 -22.12
CA LYS A 115 22.15 -12.79 -21.89
C LYS A 115 23.39 -12.81 -21.00
N PHE A 116 23.40 -13.62 -19.95
CA PHE A 116 24.57 -13.77 -19.07
C PHE A 116 25.74 -14.47 -19.77
N ALA A 117 25.49 -15.52 -20.57
CA ALA A 117 26.53 -16.22 -21.33
C ALA A 117 27.21 -15.34 -22.38
N LEU A 118 26.44 -14.45 -23.05
CA LEU A 118 26.97 -13.47 -24.01
C LEU A 118 27.82 -12.38 -23.34
N LYS A 119 27.54 -12.03 -22.08
CA LYS A 119 28.25 -10.98 -21.34
C LYS A 119 29.59 -11.45 -20.73
N THR A 120 29.81 -12.76 -20.65
CA THR A 120 31.05 -13.37 -20.15
C THR A 120 32.05 -13.75 -21.25
N LEU A 121 31.68 -13.58 -22.52
CA LEU A 121 32.48 -13.94 -23.70
C LEU A 121 32.93 -12.72 -24.53
N GLY A 122 32.67 -11.49 -24.05
CA GLY A 122 33.17 -10.24 -24.63
C GLY A 122 33.83 -9.39 -23.56
#